data_AF-A0A401FJR1-F1
#
_entry.id   AF-A0A401FJR1-F1
#
_cell.length_a   1.000
_cell.length_b   1.000
_cell.length_c   1.000
_cell.angle_alpha   90.00
_cell.angle_beta   90.00
_cell.angle_gamma   90.00
#
_symmetry.space_group_name_H-M   'P 1'
#
loop_
_entity.id
_entity.type
_entity.pdbx_description
1 polymer ?
#
loop_
_entity_poly.entity_id
_entity_poly.type
_entity_poly.pdbx_seq_one_letter_code
_entity_poly.pdbx_strand_id
1 'polypeptide(L)' 'MGISVGKKIGNAVHRNWVKRRIRQSISELKPDLRQDVDFIVIARPSTDQMAMKDVKSGLVHVLKLANLLDQDYDSEE' A
#
# COMPACT_ATOMS: atom_id res chain seq x y z
N MET A 1 3.67 11.40 1.28
CA MET A 1 2.85 10.21 0.87
C MET A 1 1.73 10.56 -0.09
N GLY A 2 1.86 10.22 -1.38
CA GLY A 2 0.78 10.32 -2.37
C GLY A 2 0.12 8.97 -2.65
N ILE A 3 -1.18 8.96 -3.00
CA ILE A 3 -1.86 7.74 -3.47
C ILE A 3 -2.59 8.05 -4.79
N SER A 4 -2.23 7.33 -5.85
CA SER A 4 -2.89 7.40 -7.16
C SER A 4 -3.70 6.14 -7.41
N VAL A 5 -4.99 6.32 -7.72
CA VAL A 5 -5.93 5.23 -8.02
C VAL A 5 -6.65 5.55 -9.32
N GLY A 6 -6.30 4.84 -10.39
CA GLY A 6 -6.80 5.08 -11.73
C GLY A 6 -8.29 4.73 -11.92
N LYS A 7 -8.90 5.31 -12.96
CA LYS A 7 -10.31 5.05 -13.34
C LYS A 7 -10.58 3.57 -13.65
N LYS A 8 -9.57 2.82 -14.12
CA LYS A 8 -9.67 1.40 -14.49
C LYS A 8 -9.96 0.45 -13.31
N ILE A 9 -9.81 0.90 -12.06
CA ILE A 9 -10.11 0.08 -10.87
C ILE A 9 -11.62 -0.02 -10.63
N GLY A 10 -12.38 1.04 -10.93
CA GLY A 10 -13.82 1.04 -10.73
C GLY A 10 -14.38 2.42 -10.39
N ASN A 11 -15.61 2.40 -9.88
CA ASN A 11 -16.33 3.62 -9.50
C ASN A 11 -15.69 4.32 -8.27
N ALA A 12 -16.27 5.44 -7.82
CA ALA A 12 -15.74 6.18 -6.68
C ALA A 12 -15.67 5.35 -5.39
N VAL A 13 -16.63 4.45 -5.16
CA VAL A 13 -16.69 3.58 -3.98
C VAL A 13 -15.53 2.60 -3.98
N HIS A 14 -15.32 1.87 -5.07
CA HIS A 14 -14.21 0.93 -5.23
C HIS A 14 -12.85 1.62 -5.10
N ARG A 15 -12.68 2.78 -5.75
CA ARG A 15 -11.43 3.56 -5.62
C ARG A 15 -11.16 4.02 -4.18
N ASN A 16 -12.21 4.45 -3.46
CA ASN A 16 -12.07 4.86 -2.07
C ASN A 16 -11.81 3.68 -1.14
N TRP A 17 -12.40 2.51 -1.45
CA TRP A 17 -12.17 1.26 -0.73
C TRP A 17 -10.70 0.83 -0.81
N VAL A 18 -10.09 0.91 -2.00
CA VAL A 18 -8.64 0.63 -2.20
C VAL A 18 -7.79 1.67 -1.46
N LYS A 19 -8.08 2.98 -1.63
CA LYS A 19 -7.36 4.05 -0.92
C LYS A 19 -7.38 3.90 0.61
N ARG A 20 -8.50 3.45 1.18
CA ARG A 20 -8.62 3.24 2.63
C ARG A 20 -7.72 2.11 3.12
N ARG A 21 -7.66 1.00 2.39
CA ARG A 21 -6.78 -0.14 2.74
C ARG A 21 -5.32 0.23 2.65
N ILE A 22 -4.91 0.87 1.55
CA ILE A 22 -3.54 1.36 1.41
C ILE A 22 -3.17 2.30 2.55
N ARG A 23 -4.04 3.27 2.89
CA ARG A 23 -3.77 4.17 4.01
C ARG A 23 -3.63 3.43 5.34
N GLN A 24 -4.53 2.48 5.61
CA GLN A 24 -4.47 1.70 6.84
C GLN A 24 -3.18 0.88 6.93
N SER A 25 -2.82 0.15 5.87
CA SER A 25 -1.57 -0.64 5.83
C SER A 25 -0.34 0.24 6.03
N ILE A 26 -0.30 1.41 5.38
CA ILE A 26 0.79 2.37 5.55
C ILE A 26 0.83 2.93 6.97
N SER A 27 -0.31 3.22 7.59
CA SER A 27 -0.37 3.72 8.97
C SER A 27 0.23 2.70 9.95
N GLU A 28 -0.03 1.41 9.73
CA GLU A 28 0.55 0.32 10.52
C GLU A 28 2.07 0.21 10.31
N LEU A 29 2.54 0.34 9.06
CA LEU A 29 3.96 0.25 8.70
C LEU A 29 4.77 1.52 9.01
N LYS A 30 4.10 2.62 9.41
CA LYS A 30 4.73 3.93 9.57
C LYS A 30 5.93 3.94 10.53
N PRO A 31 5.93 3.22 11.67
CA PRO A 31 7.08 3.21 12.59
C PRO A 31 8.36 2.69 11.96
N ASP A 32 8.24 1.71 11.05
CA ASP A 32 9.37 1.01 10.42
C ASP A 32 9.74 1.58 9.05
N LEU A 33 8.90 2.48 8.53
CA LEU A 33 9.07 3.08 7.22
C LEU A 33 10.03 4.27 7.27
N ARG A 34 10.91 4.38 6.28
CA ARG A 34 11.81 5.53 6.13
C ARG A 34 11.04 6.84 5.95
N GLN A 35 11.29 7.83 6.82
CA GLN A 35 10.54 9.10 6.87
C GLN A 35 11.19 10.26 6.11
N ASP A 36 12.40 10.08 5.58
CA ASP A 36 13.21 11.10 4.90
C ASP A 36 12.91 11.24 3.40
N VAL A 37 11.89 10.54 2.89
CA VAL A 37 11.57 10.50 1.47
C VAL A 37 10.10 10.60 1.17
N ASP A 38 9.81 11.26 0.04
CA ASP A 38 8.50 11.29 -0.55
C ASP A 38 8.33 10.18 -1.59
N PHE A 39 7.19 9.49 -1.52
CA PHE A 39 6.81 8.51 -2.53
C PHE A 39 5.32 8.51 -2.83
N ILE A 40 4.98 7.89 -3.95
CA ILE A 40 3.61 7.76 -4.46
C ILE A 40 3.28 6.28 -4.62
N VAL A 41 2.18 5.85 -4.01
CA VAL A 41 1.62 4.52 -4.21
C VAL A 41 0.64 4.56 -5.38
N ILE A 42 0.88 3.75 -6.42
CA ILE A 42 0.00 3.64 -7.58
C ILE A 42 -0.72 2.30 -7.55
N ALA A 43 -2.03 2.33 -7.32
CA ALA A 43 -2.86 1.13 -7.33
C ALA A 43 -3.07 0.64 -8.78
N ARG A 44 -2.82 -0.65 -9.03
CA ARG A 44 -3.09 -1.31 -10.32
C ARG A 44 -4.51 -1.89 -10.34
N PRO A 45 -5.14 -2.09 -11.52
CA PRO A 45 -6.49 -2.65 -11.62
C PRO A 45 -6.70 -3.97 -10.86
N SER A 46 -5.66 -4.81 -10.76
CA SER A 46 -5.68 -6.06 -9.99
C SER A 46 -5.89 -5.89 -8.49
N THR A 47 -5.84 -4.66 -7.96
CA THR A 47 -6.05 -4.37 -6.54
C THR A 47 -7.51 -4.14 -6.16
N ASP A 48 -8.43 -4.10 -7.15
CA ASP A 48 -9.85 -4.04 -6.84
C ASP A 48 -10.27 -5.30 -6.06
N GLN A 49 -11.05 -5.11 -5.00
CA GLN A 49 -11.61 -6.20 -4.18
C GLN A 49 -10.59 -7.14 -3.49
N MET A 50 -9.29 -6.83 -3.50
CA MET A 50 -8.28 -7.58 -2.74
C MET A 50 -8.47 -7.48 -1.22
N ALA A 51 -8.35 -8.60 -0.51
CA ALA A 51 -8.46 -8.58 0.94
C ALA A 51 -7.39 -7.68 1.58
N MET A 52 -7.68 -7.16 2.77
CA MET A 52 -6.76 -6.25 3.47
C MET A 52 -5.37 -6.87 3.66
N LYS A 53 -5.32 -8.17 3.97
CA LYS A 53 -4.09 -8.94 4.12
C LYS A 53 -3.26 -8.96 2.83
N ASP A 54 -3.90 -9.16 1.69
CA ASP A 54 -3.24 -9.21 0.38
C ASP A 54 -2.71 -7.83 -0.03
N VAL A 55 -3.45 -6.76 0.29
CA VAL A 55 -3.00 -5.39 0.05
C VAL A 55 -1.78 -5.07 0.92
N LYS A 56 -1.80 -5.46 2.20
CA LYS A 56 -0.68 -5.26 3.14
C LYS A 56 0.55 -6.05 2.69
N SER A 57 0.41 -7.33 2.34
CA SER A 57 1.54 -8.16 1.88
C SER A 57 2.14 -7.61 0.59
N GLY A 58 1.31 -7.20 -0.36
CA GLY A 58 1.76 -6.55 -1.60
C GLY A 58 2.50 -5.24 -1.33
N LEU A 59 2.03 -4.42 -0.38
CA LEU A 59 2.70 -3.18 0.02
C LEU A 59 4.05 -3.45 0.67
N VAL A 60 4.13 -4.38 1.63
CA VAL A 60 5.38 -4.77 2.28
C VAL A 60 6.41 -5.20 1.22
N HIS A 61 6.00 -6.06 0.29
CA HIS A 61 6.88 -6.52 -0.78
C HIS A 61 7.46 -5.36 -1.62
N VAL A 62 6.61 -4.46 -2.12
CA VAL A 62 7.10 -3.34 -2.95
C VAL A 62 7.87 -2.29 -2.16
N LEU A 63 7.58 -2.10 -0.86
CA LEU A 63 8.33 -1.18 0.00
C LEU A 63 9.73 -1.71 0.32
N LYS A 64 9.88 -3.03 0.50
CA LYS A 64 11.20 -3.68 0.61
C LYS A 64 12.00 -3.51 -0.69
N LEU A 65 11.36 -3.71 -1.85
CA LEU A 65 12.01 -3.49 -3.15
C LEU A 65 12.41 -2.03 -3.38
N ALA A 66 11.63 -1.08 -2.87
CA ALA A 66 11.92 0.35 -2.93
C ALA A 66 12.94 0.81 -1.88
N ASN A 67 13.45 -0.10 -1.03
CA ASN A 67 14.37 0.19 0.07
C ASN A 67 13.82 1.24 1.05
N LEU A 68 12.50 1.19 1.28
CA LEU A 68 11.76 2.06 2.20
C LEU A 68 11.41 1.37 3.52
N LEU A 69 11.47 0.04 3.53
CA LEU A 69 11.20 -0.83 4.67
C LEU A 69 12.37 -1.82 4.80
N ASP A 70 12.72 -2.18 6.03
CA ASP A 70 13.81 -3.11 6.28
C ASP A 70 13.54 -4.50 5.68
N GLN A 71 14.59 -5.19 5.22
CA GLN A 71 14.48 -6.53 4.65
C GLN A 71 14.06 -7.55 5.71
N ASP A 72 14.49 -7.32 6.95
CA ASP A 72 14.19 -8.15 8.12
C ASP A 72 12.82 -7.86 8.73
N TYR A 73 11.99 -7.01 8.08
CA TYR A 73 10.62 -6.81 8.49
C TYR A 73 9.80 -8.09 8.28
N ASP A 74 9.63 -8.89 9.34
CA ASP A 74 8.80 -10.07 9.33
C ASP A 74 7.33 -9.68 9.49
N SER A 75 6.56 -9.93 8.43
CA SER A 75 5.11 -9.72 8.42
C SER A 75 4.36 -10.85 9.15
N GLU A 76 4.96 -11.46 10.17
CA GLU A 76 4.33 -12.50 10.98
C GLU A 76 3.32 -11.87 11.95
N GLU A 77 2.23 -11.33 11.40
CA GLU A 77 0.95 -11.06 12.05
C GLU A 77 -0.19 -10.99 11.01
#